data_AF-A0A9P1FUM0-F1
#
_entry.id   AF-A0A9P1FUM0-F1
#
_cell.length_a   1.000
_cell.length_b   1.000
_cell.length_c   1.000
_cell.angle_alpha   90.00
_cell.angle_beta   90.00
_cell.angle_gamma   90.00
#
_symmetry.space_group_name_H-M   'P 1'
#
loop_
_entity.id
_entity.type
_entity.pdbx_description
1 polymer ?
#
loop_
_entity_poly.entity_id
_entity_poly.type
_entity_poly.pdbx_seq_one_letter_code
_entity_poly.pdbx_strand_id
1 'polypeptide(L)'
;MANACRDSEPQDLATWKFARWAESICILSPVEQDGSHDVSKIESKMNINKALDKEWEGWAMSFLLDAPLSAFAGLTPAKDPIFESIGLTCIKDLGEWKYYRWAKAICALAEVESENGSS
;
A
#
# COMPACT_ATOMS: atom_id res chain seq x y z
N MET A 1 18.33 6.67 -27.87
CA MET A 1 17.10 6.28 -27.14
C MET A 1 17.49 5.47 -25.91
N ALA A 2 18.07 6.11 -24.91
CA ALA A 2 18.51 5.43 -23.69
C ALA A 2 18.44 6.42 -22.53
N ASN A 3 17.31 6.50 -21.82
CA ASN A 3 17.27 6.96 -20.41
C ASN A 3 15.91 6.80 -19.70
N ALA A 4 15.25 5.64 -19.78
CA ALA A 4 14.06 5.39 -18.96
C ALA A 4 14.26 4.27 -17.90
N CYS A 5 15.36 3.53 -17.97
CA CYS A 5 15.69 2.45 -17.02
C CYS A 5 16.87 2.78 -16.07
N ARG A 6 17.32 4.05 -16.03
CA ARG A 6 18.25 4.49 -15.00
C ARG A 6 17.45 4.84 -13.75
N ASP A 7 17.64 4.04 -12.70
CA ASP A 7 17.49 4.47 -11.31
C ASP A 7 16.07 4.54 -10.74
N SER A 8 15.27 3.47 -10.87
CA SER A 8 14.32 3.21 -9.78
C SER A 8 15.11 2.66 -8.60
N GLU A 9 15.72 3.54 -7.81
CA GLU A 9 16.42 3.15 -6.58
C GLU A 9 15.45 2.39 -5.67
N PRO A 10 15.92 1.44 -4.85
CA PRO A 10 15.09 0.80 -3.82
C PRO A 10 14.31 1.81 -2.97
N GLN A 11 14.82 3.04 -2.84
CA GLN A 11 14.19 4.17 -2.18
C GLN A 11 12.82 4.55 -2.77
N ASP A 12 12.66 4.52 -4.10
CA ASP A 12 11.39 4.85 -4.76
C ASP A 12 10.31 3.82 -4.41
N LEU A 13 10.70 2.55 -4.40
CA LEU A 13 9.79 1.47 -4.00
C LEU A 13 9.51 1.52 -2.49
N ALA A 14 10.51 1.80 -1.66
CA ALA A 14 10.36 1.91 -0.20
C ALA A 14 9.42 3.05 0.22
N THR A 15 9.42 4.16 -0.53
CA THR A 15 8.58 5.33 -0.27
C THR A 15 7.26 5.31 -1.03
N TRP A 16 6.98 4.25 -1.79
CA TRP A 16 5.80 4.16 -2.64
C TRP A 16 4.50 4.24 -1.82
N LYS A 17 3.74 5.31 -2.03
CA LYS A 17 2.55 5.63 -1.22
C LYS A 17 1.49 4.54 -1.22
N PHE A 18 1.23 3.91 -2.37
CA PHE A 18 0.19 2.88 -2.50
C PHE A 18 0.56 1.61 -1.73
N ALA A 19 1.83 1.20 -1.77
CA ALA A 19 2.31 0.07 -0.97
C ALA A 19 2.27 0.37 0.54
N ARG A 20 2.64 1.58 0.95
CA ARG A 20 2.53 2.02 2.35
C ARG A 20 1.08 2.02 2.84
N TRP A 21 0.14 2.50 2.02
CA TRP A 21 -1.29 2.45 2.34
C TRP A 21 -1.79 1.02 2.45
N ALA A 22 -1.48 0.16 1.47
CA ALA A 22 -1.87 -1.25 1.49
C ALA A 22 -1.31 -2.00 2.71
N GLU A 23 -0.03 -1.78 3.05
CA GLU A 23 0.60 -2.34 4.25
C GLU A 23 -0.14 -1.86 5.51
N SER A 24 -0.47 -0.57 5.60
CA SER A 24 -1.19 0.00 6.74
C SER A 24 -2.60 -0.61 6.88
N ILE A 25 -3.31 -0.83 5.78
CA ILE A 25 -4.62 -1.50 5.77
C ILE A 25 -4.47 -2.94 6.28
N CYS A 26 -3.47 -3.68 5.82
CA CYS A 26 -3.23 -5.05 6.29
C CYS A 26 -2.92 -5.12 7.79
N ILE A 27 -2.12 -4.17 8.29
CA ILE A 27 -1.76 -4.09 9.71
C ILE A 27 -2.96 -3.71 10.58
N LEU A 28 -3.82 -2.80 10.10
CA LEU A 28 -4.93 -2.25 10.88
C LEU A 28 -6.24 -3.04 10.76
N SER A 29 -6.41 -3.80 9.68
CA SER A 29 -7.61 -4.60 9.45
C SER A 29 -7.98 -5.52 10.64
N PRO A 30 -7.04 -6.20 11.32
CA PRO A 30 -7.37 -7.03 12.50
C PRO A 30 -7.81 -6.24 13.74
N VAL A 31 -7.45 -4.96 13.87
CA VAL A 31 -7.78 -4.12 15.04
C VAL A 31 -9.02 -3.27 14.83
N GLU A 32 -9.56 -3.23 13.61
CA GLU A 32 -10.85 -2.63 13.31
C GLU A 32 -11.95 -3.51 13.94
N GLN A 33 -12.26 -3.25 15.21
CA GLN A 33 -13.30 -3.95 15.95
C GLN A 33 -14.66 -3.75 15.26
N ASP A 34 -15.22 -4.84 14.73
CA ASP A 34 -16.67 -5.06 14.58
C ASP A 34 -17.43 -3.95 13.82
N GLY A 35 -16.96 -3.61 12.62
CA GLY A 35 -17.70 -2.79 11.67
C GLY A 35 -18.90 -3.54 11.10
N SER A 36 -20.06 -3.40 11.72
CA SER A 36 -21.37 -3.74 11.13
C SER A 36 -21.45 -3.21 9.68
N HIS A 37 -22.04 -4.00 8.77
CA HIS A 37 -22.33 -3.65 7.35
C HIS A 37 -23.32 -2.47 7.19
N ASP A 38 -23.53 -1.67 8.23
CA ASP A 38 -24.44 -0.53 8.19
C ASP A 38 -23.69 0.70 7.65
N VAL A 39 -23.74 0.83 6.32
CA VAL A 39 -23.28 1.98 5.52
C VAL A 39 -23.84 3.33 5.98
N SER A 40 -24.81 3.36 6.91
CA SER A 40 -25.39 4.59 7.43
C SER A 40 -24.65 5.21 8.62
N LYS A 41 -23.66 4.53 9.24
CA LYS A 41 -23.04 5.06 10.47
C LYS A 41 -21.60 4.62 10.78
N ILE A 42 -20.73 4.59 9.77
CA ILE A 42 -19.27 4.54 10.00
C ILE A 42 -18.68 5.91 9.65
N GLU A 43 -18.85 6.89 10.54
CA GLU A 43 -17.88 7.98 10.63
C GLU A 43 -16.62 7.41 11.28
N SER A 44 -15.93 6.48 10.60
CA SER A 44 -14.59 6.12 10.99
C SER A 44 -13.75 7.38 10.76
N LYS A 45 -13.35 8.03 11.85
CA LYS A 45 -12.38 9.13 11.88
C LYS A 45 -10.98 8.70 11.40
N MET A 46 -10.90 7.68 10.55
CA MET A 46 -9.69 7.29 9.85
C MET A 46 -9.67 8.04 8.52
N ASN A 47 -8.67 8.89 8.34
CA ASN A 47 -8.46 9.74 7.16
C ASN A 47 -8.10 8.94 5.88
N ILE A 48 -8.38 7.63 5.87
CA ILE A 48 -8.08 6.74 4.75
C ILE A 48 -9.02 6.93 3.57
N ASN A 49 -10.20 7.53 3.78
CA ASN A 49 -11.12 7.85 2.69
C ASN A 49 -10.44 8.69 1.59
N LYS A 50 -9.46 9.55 1.94
CA LYS A 50 -8.70 10.32 0.93
C LYS A 50 -7.69 9.48 0.12
N ALA A 51 -7.35 8.30 0.61
CA ALA A 51 -6.48 7.35 -0.08
C ALA A 51 -7.27 6.44 -1.04
N LEU A 52 -8.58 6.31 -0.85
CA LEU A 52 -9.45 5.43 -1.62
C LEU A 52 -10.17 6.21 -2.73
N ASP A 53 -10.51 5.51 -3.80
CA ASP A 53 -11.44 6.04 -4.81
C ASP A 53 -12.84 6.20 -4.20
N LYS A 54 -13.65 7.10 -4.75
CA LYS A 54 -14.97 7.47 -4.22
C LYS A 54 -15.91 6.28 -4.03
N GLU A 55 -15.77 5.26 -4.86
CA GLU A 55 -16.57 4.03 -4.78
C GLU A 55 -16.27 3.20 -3.53
N TRP A 56 -15.05 3.34 -2.99
CA TRP A 56 -14.51 2.57 -1.88
C TRP A 56 -14.39 3.37 -0.57
N GLU A 57 -14.77 4.66 -0.58
CA GLU A 57 -14.84 5.47 0.63
C GLU A 57 -15.87 4.89 1.63
N GLY A 58 -15.51 4.79 2.91
CA GLY A 58 -16.39 4.30 3.97
C GLY A 58 -16.53 2.77 4.10
N TRP A 59 -15.85 1.99 3.25
CA TRP A 59 -15.80 0.53 3.40
C TRP A 59 -14.90 0.12 4.57
N ALA A 60 -15.26 -0.97 5.24
CA ALA A 60 -14.40 -1.55 6.29
C ALA A 60 -13.11 -2.12 5.67
N MET A 61 -12.01 -2.06 6.42
CA MET A 61 -10.69 -2.50 5.97
C MET A 61 -10.67 -3.98 5.63
N SER A 62 -11.48 -4.80 6.31
CA SER A 62 -11.64 -6.23 5.99
C SER A 62 -12.11 -6.46 4.55
N PHE A 63 -13.04 -5.64 4.04
CA PHE A 63 -13.49 -5.70 2.65
C PHE A 63 -12.46 -5.10 1.68
N LEU A 64 -11.76 -4.05 2.10
CA LEU A 64 -10.72 -3.43 1.28
C LEU A 64 -9.56 -4.39 0.99
N LEU A 65 -9.28 -5.37 1.85
CA LEU A 65 -8.22 -6.36 1.60
C LEU A 65 -8.39 -7.10 0.28
N ASP A 66 -9.63 -7.43 -0.09
CA ASP A 66 -9.96 -8.14 -1.32
C ASP A 66 -10.27 -7.20 -2.50
N ALA A 67 -10.23 -5.88 -2.28
CA ALA A 67 -10.48 -4.88 -3.32
C ALA A 67 -9.31 -4.82 -4.33
N PRO A 68 -9.58 -4.47 -5.60
CA PRO A 68 -8.53 -4.28 -6.60
C PRO A 68 -7.66 -3.07 -6.27
N LEU A 69 -6.48 -2.99 -6.88
CA LEU A 69 -5.57 -1.85 -6.66
C LEU A 69 -6.11 -0.52 -7.17
N SER A 70 -6.98 -0.55 -8.19
CA SER A 70 -7.76 0.61 -8.64
C SER A 70 -8.71 1.18 -7.59
N ALA A 71 -8.93 0.49 -6.46
CA ALA A 71 -9.63 1.06 -5.31
C ALA A 71 -8.86 2.19 -4.62
N PHE A 72 -7.55 2.36 -4.88
CA PHE A 72 -6.80 3.52 -4.42
C PHE A 72 -6.97 4.73 -5.35
N ALA A 73 -7.22 5.89 -4.75
CA ALA A 73 -7.30 7.15 -5.48
C ALA A 73 -5.98 7.43 -6.24
N GLY A 74 -6.10 7.53 -7.57
CA GLY A 74 -4.98 7.81 -8.47
C GLY A 74 -4.37 6.57 -9.13
N LEU A 75 -4.88 5.37 -8.85
CA LEU A 75 -4.65 4.19 -9.70
C LEU A 75 -5.84 4.01 -10.63
N THR A 76 -5.60 4.03 -11.94
CA THR A 76 -6.66 3.79 -12.92
C THR A 76 -6.81 2.30 -13.19
N PRO A 77 -8.03 1.80 -13.47
CA PRO A 77 -8.25 0.39 -13.82
C PRO A 77 -7.42 -0.10 -15.01
N ALA A 78 -7.00 0.81 -15.89
CA ALA A 78 -6.08 0.51 -16.99
C ALA A 78 -4.69 0.00 -16.54
N LYS A 79 -4.32 0.19 -15.27
CA LYS A 79 -3.05 -0.28 -14.69
C LYS A 79 -3.17 -1.63 -14.00
N ASP A 80 -4.38 -2.10 -13.71
CA ASP A 80 -4.61 -3.38 -13.02
C ASP A 80 -3.95 -4.56 -13.76
N PRO A 81 -4.02 -4.69 -15.10
CA PRO A 81 -3.36 -5.80 -15.80
C PRO A 81 -1.84 -5.83 -15.63
N ILE A 82 -1.20 -4.67 -15.40
CA ILE A 82 0.24 -4.59 -15.17
C ILE A 82 0.57 -5.17 -13.78
N PHE A 83 -0.23 -4.83 -12.78
CA PHE A 83 -0.06 -5.36 -11.42
C PHE A 83 -0.38 -6.86 -11.35
N GLU A 84 -1.42 -7.31 -12.04
CA GLU A 84 -1.76 -8.73 -12.15
C GLU A 84 -0.60 -9.54 -12.76
N SER A 85 0.10 -8.98 -13.75
CA SER A 85 1.26 -9.64 -14.39
C SER A 85 2.42 -9.92 -13.43
N ILE A 86 2.52 -9.17 -12.34
CA ILE A 86 3.52 -9.36 -11.28
C ILE A 86 2.95 -10.05 -10.03
N GLY A 87 1.72 -10.59 -10.14
CA GLY A 87 1.04 -11.32 -9.08
C GLY A 87 0.36 -10.45 -8.03
N LEU A 88 0.05 -9.20 -8.34
CA LEU A 88 -0.65 -8.28 -7.45
C LEU A 88 -2.08 -8.06 -7.97
N THR A 89 -3.06 -8.70 -7.35
CA THR A 89 -4.47 -8.64 -7.77
C THR A 89 -5.32 -7.77 -6.84
N CYS A 90 -5.01 -7.78 -5.54
CA CYS A 90 -5.75 -7.05 -4.52
C CYS A 90 -4.85 -6.21 -3.60
N ILE A 91 -5.48 -5.36 -2.79
CA ILE A 91 -4.79 -4.53 -1.77
C ILE A 91 -3.97 -5.41 -0.81
N LYS A 92 -4.49 -6.57 -0.41
CA LYS A 92 -3.75 -7.50 0.45
C LYS A 92 -2.45 -7.98 -0.19
N ASP A 93 -2.48 -8.37 -1.46
CA ASP A 93 -1.27 -8.82 -2.18
C ASP A 93 -0.19 -7.73 -2.14
N LEU A 94 -0.59 -6.47 -2.36
CA LEU A 94 0.33 -5.34 -2.31
C LEU A 94 0.86 -5.07 -0.89
N GLY A 95 0.01 -5.15 0.13
CA GLY A 95 0.41 -4.95 1.54
C GLY A 95 1.32 -6.06 2.08
N GLU A 96 1.26 -7.25 1.47
CA GLU A 96 2.11 -8.40 1.80
C GLU A 96 3.29 -8.59 0.84
N TRP A 97 3.46 -7.69 -0.12
CA TRP A 97 4.43 -7.85 -1.20
C TRP A 97 5.88 -7.81 -0.72
N LYS A 98 6.60 -8.92 -0.91
CA LYS A 98 7.98 -9.09 -0.42
C LYS A 98 8.96 -8.04 -0.93
N TYR A 99 8.81 -7.59 -2.19
CA TYR A 99 9.75 -6.65 -2.79
C TYR A 99 9.63 -5.26 -2.17
N TYR A 100 8.40 -4.83 -1.84
CA TYR A 100 8.17 -3.62 -1.07
C TYR A 100 8.80 -3.71 0.32
N ARG A 101 8.58 -4.82 1.03
CA ARG A 101 9.15 -5.05 2.37
C ARG A 101 10.67 -5.05 2.36
N TRP A 102 11.29 -5.67 1.35
CA TRP A 102 12.74 -5.66 1.18
C TRP A 102 13.26 -4.25 0.90
N ALA A 103 12.65 -3.52 -0.02
CA ALA A 103 13.03 -2.13 -0.32
C ALA A 103 12.97 -1.26 0.94
N LYS A 104 11.86 -1.31 1.67
CA LYS A 104 11.67 -0.59 2.94
C LYS A 104 12.72 -0.98 3.99
N ALA A 105 13.01 -2.27 4.15
CA ALA A 105 14.01 -2.75 5.10
C ALA A 105 15.44 -2.32 4.73
N ILE A 106 15.79 -2.40 3.44
CA ILE A 106 17.11 -1.97 2.94
C ILE A 106 17.31 -0.48 3.19
N CYS A 107 16.32 0.37 2.91
CA CYS A 107 16.40 1.80 3.18
C CYS A 107 16.55 2.08 4.68
N ALA A 108 15.76 1.43 5.53
CA ALA A 108 15.88 1.58 6.98
C ALA A 108 17.26 1.12 7.51
N LEU A 109 17.84 0.07 6.93
CA LEU A 109 19.18 -0.41 7.29
C LEU A 109 20.28 0.56 6.84
N ALA A 110 20.15 1.16 5.65
CA ALA A 110 21.10 2.15 5.14
C ALA A 110 21.17 3.40 6.03
N GLU A 111 20.06 3.80 6.67
CA GLU A 111 20.03 4.90 7.64
C GLU A 111 20.87 4.60 8.90
N VAL A 112 20.85 3.36 9.40
CA VAL A 112 21.54 2.96 10.64
C VAL A 112 22.97 2.44 10.41
N GLU A 113 23.31 2.02 9.19
CA GLU A 113 24.65 1.55 8.82
C GLU A 113 25.72 2.63 9.04
N SER A 114 25.33 3.91 9.05
CA SER A 114 26.25 5.06 9.10
C SER A 114 26.72 5.49 10.50
N GLU A 115 26.35 4.82 11.61
CA GLU A 115 26.70 5.29 12.97
C GLU A 115 27.46 4.33 13.89
N ASN A 116 27.77 3.08 13.51
CA ASN A 116 28.45 2.14 14.43
C ASN A 116 29.64 1.36 13.84
N GLY A 117 30.35 1.95 12.87
CA GLY A 117 31.61 1.42 12.32
C GLY A 117 32.88 2.14 12.80
N SER A 118 32.80 3.01 13.80
CA SER A 118 33.96 3.71 14.36
C SER A 118 33.73 4.11 15.81
N SER A 119 34.09 3.23 16.74
CA SER A 119 34.72 3.51 18.05
C SER A 119 35.00 2.19 18.77
#